data_AF-A0A3N4NIS8-F1
#
_entry.id   AF-A0A3N4NIS8-F1
#
_cell.length_a   1.000
_cell.length_b   1.000
_cell.length_c   1.000
_cell.angle_alpha   90.00
_cell.angle_beta   90.00
_cell.angle_gamma   90.00
#
_symmetry.space_group_name_H-M   'P 1'
#
loop_
_entity.id
_entity.type
_entity.pdbx_description
1 polymer ?
#
loop_
_entity_poly.entity_id
_entity_poly.type
_entity_poly.pdbx_seq_one_letter_code
_entity_poly.pdbx_strand_id
1 'polypeptide(L)'
;MKVFYTNYATDKGIDSENAIEIDTQSVVDIFLDLVDSEDSFLGLVDENNNVIQFSNEENQWLLDIPNPPNFKNMQAYLKDTECLNLIVEILNKNKIKTNMKLYEVNIMEETLSEVLERKG
;
A
#
# COMPACT_ATOMS: atom_id res chain seq x y z
N MET A 1 -3.72 -0.24 -14.67
CA MET A 1 -3.39 -0.50 -13.26
C MET A 1 -4.23 -1.67 -12.80
N LYS A 2 -3.66 -2.62 -12.06
CA LYS A 2 -4.41 -3.72 -11.44
C LYS A 2 -4.48 -3.51 -9.93
N VAL A 3 -5.51 -4.04 -9.29
CA VAL A 3 -5.73 -3.99 -7.85
C VAL A 3 -5.80 -5.39 -7.26
N PHE A 4 -5.30 -5.52 -6.04
CA PHE A 4 -5.54 -6.65 -5.15
C PHE A 4 -5.78 -6.09 -3.74
N TYR A 5 -6.52 -6.82 -2.90
CA TYR A 5 -6.80 -6.36 -1.54
C TYR A 5 -7.25 -7.52 -0.66
N THR A 6 -7.15 -7.35 0.65
CA THR A 6 -7.80 -8.22 1.64
C THR A 6 -8.49 -7.35 2.67
N ASN A 7 -9.78 -7.61 2.90
CA ASN A 7 -10.61 -6.99 3.93
C ASN A 7 -10.96 -8.04 4.99
N TYR A 8 -10.28 -8.00 6.14
CA TYR A 8 -10.47 -8.98 7.21
C TYR A 8 -11.82 -8.81 7.94
N ALA A 9 -12.40 -7.62 7.96
CA ALA A 9 -13.73 -7.39 8.57
C ALA A 9 -14.86 -8.09 7.80
N THR A 10 -14.71 -8.26 6.47
CA THR A 10 -15.74 -8.85 5.60
C THR A 10 -15.38 -10.19 4.99
N ASP A 11 -14.16 -10.69 5.22
CA ASP A 11 -13.60 -11.88 4.59
C ASP A 11 -13.67 -11.83 3.05
N LYS A 12 -13.45 -10.64 2.49
CA LYS A 12 -13.42 -10.39 1.05
C LYS A 12 -12.03 -9.98 0.60
N GLY A 13 -11.68 -10.35 -0.62
CA GLY A 13 -10.42 -9.93 -1.20
C GLY A 13 -10.25 -10.36 -2.64
N ILE A 14 -9.18 -9.85 -3.22
CA ILE A 14 -8.65 -10.25 -4.52
C ILE A 14 -7.19 -10.60 -4.26
N ASP A 15 -6.81 -11.84 -4.59
CA ASP A 15 -5.46 -12.33 -4.41
C ASP A 15 -4.46 -11.57 -5.31
N SER A 16 -3.24 -11.35 -4.83
CA SER A 16 -2.22 -10.60 -5.56
C SER A 16 -1.74 -11.31 -6.84
N GLU A 17 -1.79 -12.64 -6.91
CA GLU A 17 -1.52 -13.42 -8.12
C GLU A 17 -2.62 -13.23 -9.19
N ASN A 18 -3.81 -12.81 -8.76
CA ASN A 18 -5.00 -12.63 -9.60
C ASN A 18 -5.49 -11.16 -9.62
N ALA A 19 -4.58 -10.21 -9.43
CA ALA A 19 -4.90 -8.79 -9.44
C ALA A 19 -5.68 -8.40 -10.72
N ILE A 20 -6.76 -7.64 -10.56
CA ILE A 20 -7.69 -7.31 -11.66
C ILE A 20 -7.62 -5.84 -12.05
N GLU A 21 -7.93 -5.54 -13.31
CA GLU A 21 -8.20 -4.16 -13.71
C GLU A 21 -9.57 -3.72 -13.20
N ILE A 22 -9.61 -2.54 -12.60
CA ILE A 22 -10.83 -1.92 -12.09
C ILE A 22 -10.72 -0.40 -12.27
N ASP A 23 -11.86 0.30 -12.29
CA ASP A 23 -11.87 1.75 -12.44
C ASP A 23 -11.45 2.47 -11.14
N THR A 24 -11.02 3.74 -11.29
CA THR A 24 -10.51 4.55 -10.18
C THR A 24 -11.50 4.68 -9.03
N GLN A 25 -12.79 4.86 -9.31
CA GLN A 25 -13.80 5.06 -8.27
C GLN A 25 -13.96 3.79 -7.44
N SER A 26 -14.02 2.64 -8.09
CA SER A 26 -14.09 1.35 -7.39
C SER A 26 -12.88 1.09 -6.49
N VAL A 27 -11.65 1.48 -6.89
CA VAL A 27 -10.48 1.36 -6.00
C VAL A 27 -10.62 2.27 -4.77
N VAL A 28 -11.11 3.49 -4.97
CA VAL A 28 -11.35 4.45 -3.87
C VAL A 28 -12.38 3.89 -2.91
N ASP A 29 -13.49 3.34 -3.42
CA ASP A 29 -14.54 2.76 -2.59
C ASP A 29 -14.00 1.57 -1.79
N ILE A 30 -13.21 0.68 -2.41
CA ILE A 30 -12.51 -0.40 -1.70
C ILE A 30 -11.63 0.17 -0.60
N PHE A 31 -10.79 1.18 -0.89
CA PHE A 31 -9.91 1.77 0.12
C PHE A 31 -10.69 2.29 1.34
N LEU A 32 -11.80 2.99 1.10
CA LEU A 32 -12.65 3.52 2.17
C LEU A 32 -13.29 2.40 3.02
N ASP A 33 -13.65 1.27 2.41
CA ASP A 33 -14.16 0.09 3.12
C ASP A 33 -13.10 -0.60 3.99
N LEU A 34 -11.80 -0.32 3.79
CA LEU A 34 -10.70 -0.89 4.57
C LEU A 34 -10.29 -0.03 5.76
N VAL A 35 -10.70 1.25 5.83
CA VAL A 35 -10.28 2.19 6.88
C VAL A 35 -10.64 1.69 8.27
N ASP A 36 -11.80 1.05 8.42
CA ASP A 36 -12.28 0.52 9.69
C ASP A 36 -11.85 -0.95 9.94
N SER A 37 -11.03 -1.54 9.07
CA SER A 37 -10.57 -2.92 9.21
C SER A 37 -9.06 -2.98 9.44
N GLU A 38 -8.68 -3.16 10.70
CA GLU A 38 -7.29 -3.45 11.10
C GLU A 38 -6.71 -4.63 10.30
N ASP A 39 -5.40 -4.57 10.06
CA ASP A 39 -4.58 -5.51 9.29
C ASP A 39 -4.97 -5.67 7.80
N SER A 40 -6.07 -5.06 7.36
CA SER A 40 -6.48 -5.10 5.96
C SER A 40 -5.51 -4.33 5.07
N PHE A 41 -5.43 -4.71 3.81
CA PHE A 41 -4.52 -4.06 2.87
C PHE A 41 -5.11 -3.92 1.48
N LEU A 42 -4.59 -2.92 0.76
CA LEU A 42 -4.84 -2.68 -0.66
C LEU A 42 -3.51 -2.57 -1.38
N GLY A 43 -3.39 -3.22 -2.53
CA GLY A 43 -2.22 -3.13 -3.38
C GLY A 43 -2.56 -2.80 -4.82
N LEU A 44 -1.65 -2.09 -5.46
CA LEU A 44 -1.72 -1.70 -6.87
C LEU A 44 -0.52 -2.27 -7.61
N VAL A 45 -0.77 -2.73 -8.84
CA VAL A 45 0.25 -3.27 -9.74
C VAL A 45 0.21 -2.51 -11.06
N ASP A 46 1.35 -1.94 -11.45
CA ASP A 46 1.47 -1.24 -12.74
C ASP A 46 1.82 -2.19 -13.89
N GLU A 47 1.89 -1.65 -15.11
CA GLU A 47 2.20 -2.43 -16.33
C GLU A 47 3.60 -3.06 -16.34
N ASN A 48 4.51 -2.56 -15.49
CA ASN A 48 5.88 -3.06 -15.36
C ASN A 48 6.00 -4.07 -14.20
N ASN A 49 4.88 -4.50 -13.61
CA ASN A 49 4.81 -5.33 -12.40
C ASN A 49 5.45 -4.67 -11.17
N ASN A 50 5.58 -3.35 -11.13
CA ASN A 50 5.90 -2.67 -9.87
C ASN A 50 4.68 -2.78 -8.95
N VAL A 51 4.93 -2.88 -7.65
CA VAL A 51 3.90 -3.02 -6.62
C VAL A 51 4.02 -1.88 -5.62
N ILE A 52 2.86 -1.40 -5.17
CA ILE A 52 2.72 -0.53 -4.01
C ILE A 52 1.56 -1.05 -3.17
N GLN A 53 1.76 -1.18 -1.87
CA GLN A 53 0.76 -1.68 -0.93
C GLN A 53 0.54 -0.67 0.19
N PHE A 54 -0.70 -0.61 0.66
CA PHE A 54 -1.15 0.16 1.80
C PHE A 54 -1.74 -0.84 2.80
N SER A 55 -1.11 -1.01 3.95
CA SER A 55 -1.59 -1.88 5.03
C SER A 55 -2.13 -1.02 6.17
N ASN A 56 -3.32 -1.34 6.66
CA ASN A 56 -3.95 -0.62 7.76
C ASN A 56 -3.35 -1.11 9.09
N GLU A 57 -2.52 -0.27 9.70
CA GLU A 57 -2.00 -0.49 11.04
C GLU A 57 -2.79 0.40 12.01
N GLU A 58 -3.02 -0.05 13.24
CA GLU A 58 -3.84 0.70 14.21
C GLU A 58 -3.50 2.21 14.23
N ASN A 59 -4.42 3.04 13.72
CA ASN A 59 -4.36 4.52 13.59
C ASN A 59 -3.52 5.12 12.44
N GLN A 60 -2.89 4.33 11.56
CA GLN A 60 -2.12 4.83 10.41
C GLN A 60 -1.94 3.77 9.31
N TRP A 61 -1.58 4.19 8.11
CA TRP A 61 -1.28 3.27 7.03
C TRP A 61 0.22 3.08 6.84
N LEU A 62 0.65 1.83 6.72
CA LEU A 62 1.96 1.50 6.21
C LEU A 62 1.92 1.47 4.68
N LEU A 63 2.57 2.43 4.05
CA LEU A 63 2.94 2.37 2.64
C LEU A 63 4.16 1.46 2.49
N ASP A 64 4.06 0.43 1.66
CA ASP A 64 5.13 -0.52 1.38
C ASP A 64 5.35 -0.67 -0.13
N ILE A 65 6.58 -0.48 -0.58
CA ILE A 65 7.01 -0.72 -1.96
C ILE A 65 8.05 -1.84 -1.94
N PRO A 66 7.66 -3.06 -2.32
CA PRO A 66 8.57 -4.20 -2.38
C PRO A 66 9.73 -3.97 -3.34
N ASN A 67 10.93 -4.38 -2.93
CA ASN A 67 12.13 -4.37 -3.77
C ASN A 67 12.78 -5.77 -3.85
N PRO A 68 12.13 -6.72 -4.53
CA PRO A 68 12.70 -8.06 -4.64
C PRO A 68 14.05 -8.04 -5.37
N PRO A 69 14.99 -8.96 -5.02
CA PRO A 69 14.81 -10.10 -4.13
C PRO A 69 15.30 -9.89 -2.69
N ASN A 70 15.72 -8.69 -2.30
CA ASN A 70 16.58 -8.50 -1.12
C ASN A 70 15.85 -8.17 0.20
N PHE A 71 14.51 -8.29 0.23
CA PHE A 71 13.68 -7.95 1.39
C PHE A 71 13.88 -6.51 1.94
N LYS A 72 14.38 -5.60 1.11
CA LYS A 72 14.60 -4.19 1.49
C LYS A 72 13.54 -3.30 0.86
N ASN A 73 12.41 -3.20 1.52
CA ASN A 73 11.29 -2.43 1.00
C ASN A 73 11.48 -0.94 1.27
N MET A 74 10.87 -0.11 0.43
CA MET A 74 10.77 1.32 0.69
C MET A 74 9.44 1.61 1.37
N GLN A 75 9.48 2.11 2.60
CA GLN A 75 8.29 2.26 3.44
C GLN A 75 8.07 3.69 3.95
N ALA A 76 6.81 4.03 4.26
CA ALA A 76 6.42 5.25 4.98
C ALA A 76 5.11 5.07 5.74
N TYR A 77 4.92 5.80 6.84
CA TYR A 77 3.60 5.93 7.47
C TYR A 77 2.83 7.10 6.87
N LEU A 78 1.55 6.87 6.60
CA LEU A 78 0.63 7.83 5.98
C LEU A 78 -0.70 7.88 6.74
N LYS A 79 -1.39 9.02 6.66
CA LYS A 79 -2.80 9.15 7.06
C LYS A 79 -3.74 8.77 5.91
N ASP A 80 -5.00 8.49 6.22
CA ASP A 80 -6.04 8.15 5.25
C ASP A 80 -6.09 9.13 4.05
N THR A 81 -6.02 10.43 4.33
CA THR A 81 -6.06 11.48 3.29
C THR A 81 -4.84 11.42 2.37
N GLU A 82 -3.66 11.05 2.91
CA GLU A 82 -2.43 10.94 2.13
C GLU A 82 -2.46 9.69 1.26
N CYS A 83 -2.95 8.56 1.80
CA CYS A 83 -3.20 7.33 1.05
C CYS A 83 -4.17 7.57 -0.10
N LEU A 84 -5.33 8.16 0.18
CA LEU A 84 -6.36 8.41 -0.82
C LEU A 84 -5.84 9.30 -1.96
N ASN A 85 -5.14 10.39 -1.62
CA ASN A 85 -4.54 11.27 -2.62
C ASN A 85 -3.52 10.53 -3.49
N LEU A 86 -2.67 9.69 -2.88
CA LEU A 86 -1.65 8.92 -3.61
C LEU A 86 -2.28 7.86 -4.51
N ILE A 87 -3.28 7.13 -4.03
CA ILE A 87 -4.03 6.13 -4.80
C ILE A 87 -4.65 6.79 -6.04
N VAL A 88 -5.38 7.89 -5.87
CA VAL A 88 -6.00 8.64 -6.97
C VAL A 88 -4.95 9.15 -7.96
N GLU A 89 -3.81 9.66 -7.48
CA GLU A 89 -2.73 10.12 -8.35
C GLU A 89 -2.14 8.97 -9.19
N ILE A 90 -1.87 7.81 -8.57
CA ILE A 90 -1.31 6.63 -9.23
C ILE A 90 -2.26 6.11 -10.30
N LEU A 91 -3.56 6.04 -9.99
CA LEU A 91 -4.59 5.56 -10.92
C LEU A 91 -4.77 6.51 -12.10
N ASN A 92 -4.88 7.81 -11.85
CA ASN A 92 -5.05 8.83 -12.90
C ASN A 92 -3.84 8.90 -13.85
N LYS A 93 -2.63 8.70 -13.32
CA LYS A 93 -1.40 8.67 -14.12
C LYS A 93 -1.09 7.28 -14.70
N ASN A 94 -1.85 6.26 -14.30
CA ASN A 94 -1.60 4.85 -14.57
C ASN A 94 -0.13 4.46 -14.31
N LYS A 95 0.46 4.97 -13.23
CA LYS A 95 1.89 4.79 -12.92
C LYS A 95 2.16 4.87 -11.43
N ILE A 96 2.86 3.89 -10.89
CA ILE A 96 3.35 3.92 -9.51
C ILE A 96 4.49 4.93 -9.43
N LYS A 97 4.21 6.05 -8.75
CA LYS A 97 5.18 7.07 -8.41
C LYS A 97 4.66 7.79 -7.17
N THR A 98 5.55 8.06 -6.23
CA THR A 98 5.24 8.81 -5.02
C THR A 98 6.27 9.91 -4.81
N ASN A 99 5.82 11.02 -4.24
CA ASN A 99 6.67 12.11 -3.73
C ASN A 99 6.87 12.02 -2.22
N MET A 100 6.33 10.98 -1.57
CA MET A 100 6.49 10.75 -0.14
C MET A 100 7.94 10.48 0.20
N LYS A 101 8.36 10.90 1.40
CA LYS A 101 9.67 10.55 1.93
C LYS A 101 9.63 9.09 2.40
N LEU A 102 10.32 8.23 1.67
CA LEU A 102 10.42 6.80 1.98
C LEU A 102 11.69 6.48 2.75
N TYR A 103 11.66 5.39 3.51
CA TYR A 103 12.79 4.83 4.24
C TYR A 103 13.03 3.40 3.75
N GLU A 104 14.29 3.05 3.49
CA GLU A 104 14.66 1.64 3.25
C GLU A 104 14.54 0.88 4.58
N VAL A 105 13.81 -0.24 4.56
CA VAL A 105 13.57 -1.11 5.71
C VAL A 105 13.88 -2.55 5.30
N ASN A 106 14.77 -3.22 6.03
CA ASN A 106 14.97 -4.66 5.88
C ASN A 106 13.86 -5.39 6.64
N ILE A 107 12.80 -5.77 5.94
CA ILE A 107 11.56 -6.29 6.55
C ILE A 107 11.74 -7.66 7.24
N MET A 108 12.90 -8.30 7.06
CA MET A 108 13.28 -9.52 7.79
C MET A 108 13.96 -9.26 9.13
N GLU A 109 14.46 -8.04 9.35
CA GLU A 109 15.26 -7.68 10.52
C GLU A 109 14.57 -6.63 11.40
N GLU A 110 13.72 -5.78 10.82
CA GLU A 110 13.16 -4.64 11.52
C GLU A 110 11.88 -4.08 10.87
N THR A 111 11.17 -3.28 11.65
CA THR A 111 9.99 -2.49 11.28
C THR A 111 10.36 -1.06 10.90
N LEU A 112 9.47 -0.36 10.19
CA LEU A 112 9.64 1.07 9.94
C LEU A 112 9.74 1.88 11.23
N SER A 113 8.97 1.53 12.27
CA SER A 113 9.04 2.20 13.58
C SER A 113 10.45 2.16 14.17
N GLU A 114 11.10 0.99 14.17
CA GLU A 114 12.48 0.84 14.66
C GLU A 114 13.50 1.64 13.83
N VAL A 115 13.30 1.73 12.51
CA VAL A 115 14.13 2.56 11.62
C VAL A 115 13.99 4.05 11.94
N LEU A 116 12.76 4.51 12.24
CA LEU A 116 12.48 5.91 12.55
C LEU A 116 13.02 6.32 13.93
N GLU A 117 12.90 5.44 14.94
CA GLU A 117 13.41 5.68 16.29
C GLU A 117 14.93 5.93 16.30
N ARG A 118 15.70 5.22 15.47
CA ARG A 118 17.16 5.43 15.38
C ARG A 118 17.57 6.71 14.66
N LYS A 119 16.65 7.36 13.96
CA LYS A 119 16.89 8.58 13.17
C LYS A 119 16.41 9.86 13.87
N GLY A 120 15.62 9.74 14.93
CA GLY A 120 15.19 10.84 15.81
C GLY A 120 16.23 11.15 16.88
#